data_AF-A0AAU8ANI6-F1
#
_entry.id   AF-A0AAU8ANI6-F1
#
_cell.length_a   1.000
_cell.length_b   1.000
_cell.length_c   1.000
_cell.angle_alpha   90.00
_cell.angle_beta   90.00
_cell.angle_gamma   90.00
#
_symmetry.space_group_name_H-M   'P 1'
#
loop_
_entity.id
_entity.type
_entity.pdbx_description
1 polymer ?
#
loop_
_entity_poly.entity_id
_entity_poly.type
_entity_poly.pdbx_seq_one_letter_code
_entity_poly.pdbx_strand_id
1 'polypeptide(L)'
;MSSRVRSAFIIAATALALRSGGIAACIGDLRALSAALDAFPRAQPDDEIGAAHGHARAMMSARRYGDEVGYSEAHYALRLEMAAHWARWAGAFSKGGEA
;
A
#
# COMPACT_ATOMS: atom_id res chain seq x y z
N MET A 1 -6.51 -5.75 -16.30
CA MET A 1 -6.25 -4.58 -15.43
C MET A 1 -5.02 -3.84 -15.97
N SER A 2 -5.08 -2.54 -16.21
CA SER A 2 -3.93 -1.82 -16.78
C SER A 2 -2.78 -1.75 -15.77
N SER A 3 -1.57 -2.09 -16.21
CA SER A 3 -0.32 -1.97 -15.43
C SER A 3 -0.20 -0.61 -14.73
N ARG A 4 -0.66 0.47 -15.37
CA ARG A 4 -0.63 1.84 -14.84
C ARG A 4 -1.43 2.01 -13.53
N VAL A 5 -2.59 1.35 -13.43
CA VAL A 5 -3.47 1.43 -12.25
C VAL A 5 -2.83 0.71 -11.05
N ARG A 6 -2.24 -0.47 -11.30
CA ARG A 6 -1.46 -1.21 -10.29
C ARG A 6 -0.28 -0.37 -9.79
N SER A 7 0.48 0.24 -10.70
CA SER A 7 1.61 1.10 -10.33
C SER A 7 1.18 2.31 -9.49
N ALA A 8 0.06 2.94 -9.82
CA ALA A 8 -0.47 4.06 -9.03
C ALA A 8 -0.79 3.63 -7.59
N PHE A 9 -1.40 2.46 -7.41
CA PHE A 9 -1.61 1.88 -6.09
C PHE A 9 -0.30 1.63 -5.35
N ILE A 10 0.67 0.97 -5.98
CA ILE A 10 1.97 0.66 -5.35
C ILE A 10 2.68 1.95 -4.92
N ILE A 11 2.67 3.00 -5.73
CA ILE A 11 3.27 4.30 -5.42
C ILE A 11 2.58 4.93 -4.20
N ALA A 12 1.25 5.03 -4.21
CA ALA A 12 0.50 5.64 -3.11
C ALA A 12 0.64 4.85 -1.80
N ALA A 13 0.57 3.52 -1.87
CA ALA A 13 0.78 2.63 -0.74
C ALA A 13 2.21 2.75 -0.18
N THR A 14 3.22 2.82 -1.05
CA THR A 14 4.62 3.02 -0.64
C THR A 14 4.83 4.38 0.03
N ALA A 15 4.33 5.46 -0.57
CA ALA A 15 4.45 6.80 0.00
C ALA A 15 3.87 6.86 1.42
N LEU A 16 2.70 6.26 1.61
CA LEU A 16 2.06 6.19 2.91
C LEU A 16 2.78 5.26 3.89
N ALA A 17 3.29 4.12 3.43
CA ALA A 17 4.08 3.20 4.25
C ALA A 17 5.37 3.85 4.76
N LEU A 18 6.06 4.62 3.92
CA LEU A 18 7.29 5.33 4.31
C LEU A 18 7.03 6.52 5.24
N ARG A 19 5.80 7.02 5.29
CA ARG A 19 5.44 8.13 6.18
C ARG A 19 5.51 7.65 7.64
N SER A 20 6.30 8.39 8.43
CA SER A 20 6.38 8.24 9.88
C SER A 20 5.88 9.53 10.52
N GLY A 21 4.84 9.47 11.36
CA GLY A 21 4.23 10.64 12.00
C GLY A 21 2.70 10.54 12.15
N GLY A 22 2.10 11.55 12.79
CA GLY A 22 0.66 11.58 13.09
C GLY A 22 -0.26 11.87 11.88
N ILE A 23 -1.54 11.54 12.04
CA ILE A 23 -2.63 11.54 11.03
C ILE A 23 -2.80 12.88 10.27
N ALA A 24 -2.37 14.01 10.83
CA ALA A 24 -2.47 15.32 10.17
C ALA A 24 -1.51 15.46 8.96
N ALA A 25 -0.45 14.66 8.89
CA ALA A 25 0.63 14.82 7.91
C ALA A 25 0.40 14.06 6.58
N CYS A 26 -0.73 13.37 6.40
CA CYS A 26 -0.93 12.41 5.30
C CYS A 26 -2.19 12.64 4.44
N ILE A 27 -2.88 13.78 4.54
CA ILE A 27 -4.14 14.01 3.77
C ILE A 27 -3.92 13.86 2.26
N GLY A 28 -2.81 14.34 1.72
CA GLY A 28 -2.45 14.18 0.30
C GLY A 28 -2.27 12.71 -0.09
N ASP A 29 -1.49 11.98 0.71
CA ASP A 29 -1.20 10.56 0.48
C ASP A 29 -2.47 9.68 0.64
N LEU A 30 -3.33 10.00 1.61
CA LEU A 30 -4.62 9.34 1.81
C LEU A 30 -5.57 9.56 0.63
N ARG A 31 -5.62 10.77 0.06
CA ARG A 31 -6.41 11.04 -1.15
C ARG A 31 -5.87 10.28 -2.35
N ALA A 32 -4.55 10.27 -2.54
CA ALA A 32 -3.90 9.52 -3.61
C ALA A 32 -4.18 8.01 -3.48
N LEU A 33 -4.07 7.46 -2.28
CA LEU A 33 -4.36 6.06 -2.01
C LEU A 33 -5.85 5.73 -2.22
N SER A 34 -6.78 6.60 -1.79
CA SER A 34 -8.21 6.42 -2.04
C SER A 34 -8.50 6.35 -3.55
N ALA A 35 -7.99 7.31 -4.32
CA ALA A 35 -8.19 7.33 -5.77
C ALA A 35 -7.60 6.09 -6.45
N ALA A 36 -6.43 5.64 -5.98
CA ALA A 36 -5.80 4.42 -6.50
C ALA A 36 -6.62 3.17 -6.16
N LEU A 37 -7.18 3.07 -4.95
CA LEU A 37 -8.07 1.99 -4.55
C LEU A 37 -9.39 1.99 -5.34
N ASP A 38 -9.93 3.16 -5.69
CA ASP A 38 -11.13 3.26 -6.50
C ASP A 38 -10.87 2.84 -7.95
N ALA A 39 -9.72 3.22 -8.52
CA ALA A 39 -9.28 2.78 -9.84
C ALA A 39 -8.87 1.30 -9.87
N PHE A 40 -8.40 0.76 -8.73
CA PHE A 40 -7.96 -0.61 -8.54
C PHE A 40 -8.87 -1.31 -7.51
N PRO A 41 -10.13 -1.64 -7.88
CA PRO A 41 -11.14 -1.99 -6.89
C PRO A 41 -10.86 -3.30 -6.15
N ARG A 42 -10.22 -4.27 -6.82
CA ARG A 42 -9.89 -5.59 -6.29
C ARG A 42 -8.51 -6.02 -6.76
N ALA A 43 -7.66 -6.48 -5.84
CA ALA A 43 -6.51 -7.30 -6.20
C ALA A 43 -6.99 -8.69 -6.65
N GLN A 44 -6.21 -9.35 -7.50
CA GLN A 44 -6.51 -10.73 -7.88
C GLN A 44 -6.20 -11.69 -6.71
N PRO A 45 -6.87 -12.85 -6.63
CA PRO A 45 -6.42 -13.93 -5.77
C PRO A 45 -4.95 -14.26 -6.07
N ASP A 46 -4.18 -14.55 -5.02
CA ASP A 46 -2.74 -14.85 -5.09
C ASP A 46 -1.84 -13.72 -5.64
N ASP A 47 -2.39 -12.51 -5.78
CA ASP A 47 -1.62 -11.33 -6.14
C ASP A 47 -0.68 -10.95 -4.98
N GLU A 48 0.60 -10.77 -5.28
CA GLU A 48 1.64 -10.38 -4.31
C GLU A 48 1.38 -9.04 -3.60
N ILE A 49 0.48 -8.21 -4.14
CA ILE A 49 0.03 -6.96 -3.53
C ILE A 49 -1.35 -7.07 -2.87
N GLY A 50 -1.96 -8.26 -2.85
CA GLY A 50 -3.31 -8.49 -2.35
C GLY A 50 -3.46 -8.17 -0.87
N ALA A 51 -2.50 -8.59 -0.04
CA ALA A 51 -2.46 -8.25 1.38
C ALA A 51 -2.33 -6.74 1.59
N ALA A 52 -1.40 -6.07 0.89
CA ALA A 52 -1.25 -4.62 0.92
C ALA A 52 -2.55 -3.90 0.53
N HIS A 53 -3.27 -4.40 -0.48
CA HIS A 53 -4.56 -3.86 -0.90
C HIS A 53 -5.62 -3.97 0.19
N GLY A 54 -5.71 -5.13 0.85
CA GLY A 54 -6.59 -5.35 1.98
C GLY A 54 -6.31 -4.40 3.14
N HIS A 55 -5.04 -4.23 3.53
CA HIS A 55 -4.65 -3.31 4.60
C HIS A 55 -4.93 -1.85 4.24
N ALA A 56 -4.67 -1.45 2.99
CA ALA A 56 -5.02 -0.11 2.52
C ALA A 56 -6.54 0.16 2.60
N ARG A 57 -7.39 -0.83 2.26
CA ARG A 57 -8.84 -0.73 2.42
C ARG A 57 -9.26 -0.64 3.89
N ALA A 58 -8.70 -1.49 4.74
CA ALA A 58 -8.96 -1.49 6.18
C ALA A 58 -8.60 -0.13 6.81
N MET A 59 -7.45 0.42 6.43
CA MET A 59 -6.98 1.72 6.90
C MET A 59 -7.92 2.87 6.47
N MET A 60 -8.39 2.87 5.21
CA MET A 60 -9.37 3.87 4.74
C MET A 60 -10.72 3.73 5.46
N SER A 61 -11.14 2.49 5.74
CA SER A 61 -12.35 2.21 6.52
C SER A 61 -12.21 2.75 7.94
N ALA A 62 -11.14 2.39 8.66
CA ALA A 62 -10.87 2.86 10.01
C ALA A 62 -10.84 4.40 10.09
N ARG A 63 -10.21 5.05 9.10
CA ARG A 63 -10.20 6.52 9.01
C ARG A 63 -11.60 7.11 8.86
N ARG A 64 -12.47 6.47 8.08
CA ARG A 64 -13.87 6.90 7.88
C ARG A 64 -14.69 6.81 9.17
N TYR A 65 -14.42 5.81 10.00
CA TYR A 65 -15.12 5.58 11.27
C TYR A 65 -14.47 6.26 12.48
N GLY A 66 -13.33 6.93 12.30
CA GLY A 66 -12.59 7.54 13.42
C GLY A 66 -11.90 6.52 14.33
N ASP A 67 -11.67 5.31 13.83
CA ASP A 67 -10.98 4.24 14.56
C ASP A 67 -9.46 4.41 14.42
N GLU A 68 -8.84 5.07 15.41
CA GLU A 68 -7.41 5.36 15.41
C GLU A 68 -6.54 4.12 15.63
N VAL A 69 -7.04 3.14 16.39
CA VAL A 69 -6.31 1.89 16.65
C VAL A 69 -6.30 1.04 15.38
N GLY A 70 -7.48 0.80 14.78
CA GLY A 70 -7.57 0.06 13.53
C GLY A 70 -6.84 0.74 12.39
N TYR A 71 -6.80 2.08 12.36
CA TYR A 71 -5.96 2.82 11.41
C TYR A 71 -4.48 2.51 11.62
N SER A 72 -3.99 2.56 12.86
CA SER A 72 -2.59 2.34 13.19
C SER A 72 -2.15 0.90 12.91
N GLU A 73 -2.99 -0.09 13.25
CA GLU A 73 -2.74 -1.50 12.95
C GLU A 73 -2.69 -1.76 11.45
N ALA A 74 -3.66 -1.25 10.69
CA ALA A 74 -3.70 -1.40 9.25
C ALA A 74 -2.53 -0.67 8.56
N HIS A 75 -2.13 0.49 9.07
CA HIS A 75 -0.95 1.21 8.57
C HIS A 75 0.34 0.44 8.84
N TYR A 76 0.50 -0.13 10.04
CA TYR A 76 1.65 -0.97 10.36
C TYR A 76 1.72 -2.22 9.47
N ALA A 77 0.60 -2.90 9.26
CA ALA A 77 0.54 -4.06 8.37
C ALA A 77 0.86 -3.67 6.91
N LEU A 78 0.33 -2.54 6.43
CA LEU A 78 0.66 -2.01 5.11
C LEU A 78 2.17 -1.75 4.97
N ARG A 79 2.84 -1.26 6.02
CA ARG A 79 4.30 -1.04 6.02
C ARG A 79 5.06 -2.35 5.82
N LEU A 80 4.67 -3.41 6.52
CA LEU A 80 5.30 -4.72 6.40
C LEU A 80 5.13 -5.28 4.99
N GLU A 81 3.92 -5.21 4.43
CA GLU A 81 3.65 -5.72 3.08
C GLU A 81 4.42 -4.95 2.00
N MET A 82 4.49 -3.62 2.11
CA MET A 82 5.27 -2.83 1.15
C MET A 82 6.77 -3.08 1.30
N ALA A 83 7.28 -3.26 2.52
CA ALA A 83 8.68 -3.64 2.73
C ALA A 83 8.98 -5.01 2.10
N ALA A 84 8.10 -6.00 2.29
CA ALA A 84 8.25 -7.32 1.69
C ALA A 84 8.20 -7.29 0.16
N HIS A 85 7.30 -6.49 -0.43
CA HIS A 85 7.22 -6.28 -1.88
C HIS A 85 8.54 -5.75 -2.44
N TRP A 86 9.09 -4.69 -1.84
CA TRP A 86 10.35 -4.09 -2.29
C TRP A 86 11.56 -5.00 -2.04
N ALA A 87 11.56 -5.78 -0.95
CA ALA A 87 12.61 -6.78 -0.70
C ALA A 87 12.64 -7.87 -1.77
N ARG A 88 11.46 -8.39 -2.18
CA ARG A 88 11.35 -9.35 -3.29
C ARG A 88 11.87 -8.76 -4.60
N TRP A 89 11.47 -7.52 -4.88
CA TRP A 89 11.91 -6.80 -6.07
C TRP A 89 13.43 -6.65 -6.06
N ALA A 90 14.02 -6.10 -5.00
CA ALA A 90 15.47 -5.95 -4.86
C ALA A 90 16.22 -7.29 -5.03
N GLY A 91 15.72 -8.38 -4.43
CA GLY A 91 16.30 -9.71 -4.58
C GLY A 91 16.27 -10.25 -6.02
N ALA A 92 15.23 -9.93 -6.79
CA ALA A 92 15.16 -10.29 -8.21
C ALA A 92 16.20 -9.54 -9.05
N PHE A 93 16.43 -8.25 -8.75
CA PHE A 93 17.47 -7.46 -9.42
C PHE A 93 18.88 -7.98 -9.12
N SER A 94 19.17 -8.30 -7.86
CA SER A 94 20.50 -8.81 -7.48
C SER A 94 20.86 -10.13 -8.17
N LYS A 95 19.87 -11.00 -8.43
CA LYS A 95 20.09 -12.26 -9.16
C LYS A 95 20.20 -12.10 -10.68
N GLY A 96 19.75 -10.97 -11.22
CA GLY A 96 19.83 -10.64 -12.66
C GLY A 96 21.14 -9.97 -13.08
N GLY A 97 22.00 -9.60 -12.13
CA GLY A 97 23.31 -8.96 -12.38
C GLY A 97 24.50 -9.91 -12.51
N GLU A 98 24.28 -11.22 -12.42
CA GLU A 98 25.30 -12.27 -12.59
C GLU A 98 25.28 -12.87 -14.01
N ALA A 99 25.10 -12.05 -15.05
CA ALA A 99 25.13 -12.46 -16.45
C ALA A 99 26.41 -11.97 -17.17
#